data_AF-A0A3R8ZPC6-F1
#
_entry.id   AF-A0A3R8ZPC6-F1
#
_cell.length_a   1.000
_cell.length_b   1.000
_cell.length_c   1.000
_cell.angle_alpha   90.00
_cell.angle_beta   90.00
_cell.angle_gamma   90.00
#
_symmetry.space_group_name_H-M   'P 1'
#
loop_
_entity.id
_entity.type
_entity.pdbx_description
1 polymer ?
#
loop_
_entity_poly.entity_id
_entity_poly.type
_entity_poly.pdbx_seq_one_letter_code
_entity_poly.pdbx_strand_id
1 'polypeptide(L)'
;MVARWGGAGFLVARHDTQAQAAQALASHLCLQMERLVIELAPGQHLTVTASIGLAPLPLFADTSAALEDSLRAADRALQSARRSGQNAWASLWGERAGQDVDLYALLHDPADAMARGWLSLSGSRPMPWTPARY
;
A
#
# COMPACT_ATOMS: atom_id res chain seq x y z
N MET A 1 2.52 -2.30 -15.63
CA MET A 1 1.23 -1.82 -16.15
C MET A 1 0.69 -0.75 -15.23
N VAL A 2 0.11 0.32 -15.77
CA VAL A 2 -0.59 1.36 -14.99
C VAL A 2 -2.03 1.42 -15.48
N ALA A 3 -2.99 1.41 -14.55
CA ALA A 3 -4.41 1.50 -14.86
C ALA A 3 -5.09 2.53 -13.95
N ARG A 4 -6.11 3.21 -14.47
CA ARG A 4 -7.02 4.04 -13.67
C ARG A 4 -7.99 3.10 -12.94
N TRP A 5 -7.89 3.06 -11.63
CA TRP A 5 -8.81 2.30 -10.77
C TRP A 5 -9.93 3.24 -10.31
N GLY A 6 -11.18 2.77 -10.27
CA GLY A 6 -12.37 3.62 -10.13
C GLY A 6 -12.26 4.82 -9.16
N GLY A 7 -12.95 5.93 -9.48
CA GLY A 7 -12.83 7.19 -8.73
C GLY A 7 -11.55 7.98 -9.07
N ALA A 8 -10.66 8.17 -8.10
CA ALA A 8 -9.40 8.92 -8.21
C ALA A 8 -8.13 8.06 -8.00
N GLY A 9 -8.27 6.73 -8.02
CA GLY A 9 -7.16 5.80 -7.77
C GLY A 9 -6.37 5.42 -9.03
N PHE A 10 -5.12 5.03 -8.84
CA PHE A 10 -4.31 4.39 -9.87
C PHE A 10 -3.81 3.05 -9.32
N LEU A 11 -3.78 2.03 -10.17
CA LEU A 11 -3.17 0.75 -9.88
C LEU A 11 -1.87 0.63 -10.69
N VAL A 12 -0.78 0.28 -10.03
CA VAL A 12 0.51 -0.03 -10.66
C VAL A 12 0.83 -1.49 -10.38
N ALA A 13 0.89 -2.30 -11.44
CA ALA A 13 1.29 -3.71 -11.36
C ALA A 13 2.68 -3.87 -11.99
N ARG A 14 3.61 -4.49 -11.26
CA ARG A 14 4.98 -4.76 -11.72
C ARG A 14 5.30 -6.24 -11.49
N HIS A 15 5.79 -6.91 -12.53
CA HIS A 15 6.20 -8.31 -12.43
C HIS A 15 7.53 -8.41 -11.68
N ASP A 16 7.78 -9.57 -11.06
CA ASP A 16 9.06 -9.96 -10.45
C ASP A 16 9.66 -8.87 -9.54
N THR A 17 8.82 -8.30 -8.69
CA THR A 17 9.20 -7.19 -7.82
C THR A 17 9.16 -7.64 -6.37
N GLN A 18 10.33 -7.70 -5.76
CA GLN A 18 10.45 -7.92 -4.32
C GLN A 18 10.01 -6.69 -3.52
N ALA A 19 9.65 -6.89 -2.25
CA ALA A 19 9.14 -5.84 -1.36
C ALA A 19 10.00 -4.57 -1.40
N GLN A 20 11.32 -4.70 -1.29
CA GLN A 20 12.26 -3.57 -1.30
C GLN A 20 12.18 -2.75 -2.59
N ALA A 21 12.09 -3.41 -3.75
CA ALA A 21 11.98 -2.73 -5.03
C ALA A 21 10.62 -2.03 -5.20
N ALA A 22 9.54 -2.61 -4.66
CA ALA A 22 8.22 -1.98 -4.64
C ALA A 22 8.19 -0.74 -3.73
N GLN A 23 8.80 -0.84 -2.54
CA GLN A 23 8.93 0.26 -1.57
C GLN A 23 9.79 1.41 -2.11
N ALA A 24 10.90 1.10 -2.79
CA ALA A 24 11.74 2.09 -3.46
C ALA A 24 10.96 2.83 -4.57
N LEU A 25 10.18 2.10 -5.38
CA LEU A 25 9.32 2.71 -6.39
C LEU A 25 8.26 3.62 -5.76
N ALA A 26 7.59 3.19 -4.69
CA ALA A 26 6.60 4.02 -4.01
C ALA A 26 7.22 5.29 -3.41
N SER A 27 8.40 5.18 -2.79
CA SER A 27 9.16 6.33 -2.29
C SER A 27 9.46 7.32 -3.41
N HIS A 28 9.94 6.80 -4.56
CA HIS A 28 10.24 7.61 -5.73
C HIS A 28 8.99 8.34 -6.24
N LEU A 29 7.86 7.63 -6.36
CA LEU A 29 6.60 8.22 -6.83
C LEU A 29 6.07 9.32 -5.90
N CYS A 30 6.08 9.11 -4.58
CA CYS A 30 5.70 10.15 -3.61
C CYS A 30 6.56 11.41 -3.79
N LEU A 31 7.89 11.24 -3.89
CA LEU A 31 8.82 12.35 -4.09
C LEU A 31 8.61 13.09 -5.43
N GLN A 32 8.35 12.36 -6.52
CA GLN A 32 8.08 12.99 -7.82
C GLN A 32 6.77 13.77 -7.80
N MET A 33 5.73 13.23 -7.16
CA MET A 33 4.44 13.90 -7.06
C MET A 33 4.51 15.15 -6.19
N GLU A 34 5.16 15.10 -5.03
CA GLU A 34 5.35 16.26 -4.16
C GLU A 34 6.11 17.41 -4.85
N ARG A 35 7.04 17.08 -5.76
CA ARG A 35 7.79 18.08 -6.54
C ARG A 35 7.02 18.60 -7.76
N LEU A 36 5.91 18.00 -8.12
CA LEU A 36 5.11 18.41 -9.26
C LEU A 36 4.32 19.67 -8.91
N VAL A 37 4.65 20.76 -9.60
CA VAL A 37 3.92 22.03 -9.53
C VAL A 37 3.07 22.14 -10.78
N ILE A 38 1.74 22.18 -10.61
CA ILE A 38 0.79 22.31 -11.70
C ILE A 38 0.34 23.77 -11.76
N GLU A 39 0.67 24.46 -12.86
CA GLU A 39 0.16 25.81 -13.12
C GLU A 39 -1.29 25.71 -13.61
N LEU A 40 -2.22 26.32 -12.87
CA LEU A 40 -3.65 26.34 -13.21
C LEU A 40 -4.04 27.61 -13.99
N ALA A 41 -3.36 28.71 -13.68
CA ALA A 41 -3.49 30.02 -14.30
C ALA A 41 -2.22 30.83 -13.96
N PRO A 42 -1.94 31.97 -14.64
CA PRO A 42 -0.77 32.78 -14.34
C PRO A 42 -0.71 33.17 -12.86
N GLY A 43 0.32 32.70 -12.15
CA GLY A 43 0.53 32.94 -10.72
C GLY A 43 -0.23 32.01 -9.76
N GLN A 44 -1.06 31.09 -10.27
CA GLN A 44 -1.77 30.09 -9.46
C GLN A 44 -1.15 28.70 -9.67
N HIS A 45 -0.60 28.16 -8.59
CA HIS A 45 0.04 26.84 -8.58
C HIS A 45 -0.68 25.89 -7.65
N LEU A 46 -0.77 24.62 -8.06
CA LEU A 46 -1.26 23.52 -7.25
C LEU A 46 -0.14 22.50 -7.08
N THR A 47 0.16 22.17 -5.83
CA THR A 47 0.99 21.01 -5.49
C THR A 47 0.09 19.84 -5.16
N VAL A 48 0.38 18.69 -5.76
CA VAL A 48 -0.33 17.45 -5.50
C VAL A 48 0.59 16.47 -4.78
N THR A 49 0.03 15.60 -3.96
CA THR A 49 0.78 14.51 -3.33
C THR A 49 0.06 13.19 -3.56
N ALA A 50 0.75 12.07 -3.37
CA ALA A 50 0.13 10.75 -3.39
C ALA A 50 0.37 9.99 -2.10
N SER A 51 -0.65 9.22 -1.73
CA SER A 51 -0.47 8.10 -0.79
C SER A 51 -0.56 6.79 -1.57
N ILE A 52 0.30 5.83 -1.25
CA ILE A 52 0.43 4.57 -1.99
C ILE A 52 0.33 3.38 -1.03
N GLY A 53 -0.48 2.39 -1.37
CA GLY A 53 -0.53 1.10 -0.69
C GLY A 53 0.12 0.02 -1.55
N LEU A 54 0.92 -0.83 -0.92
CA LEU A 54 1.69 -1.88 -1.60
C LEU A 54 1.32 -3.26 -1.03
N ALA A 55 1.15 -4.24 -1.91
CA ALA A 55 1.01 -5.65 -1.57
C ALA A 55 1.57 -6.54 -2.70
N PRO A 56 2.07 -7.74 -2.41
CA PRO A 56 2.44 -8.71 -3.43
C PRO A 56 1.20 -9.35 -4.05
N LEU A 57 1.38 -9.92 -5.25
CA LEU A 57 0.40 -10.75 -5.93
C LEU A 57 1.14 -12.03 -6.39
N PRO A 58 0.82 -13.23 -5.85
CA PRO A 58 -0.13 -13.50 -4.75
C PRO A 58 0.28 -12.85 -3.42
N LEU A 59 -0.68 -12.66 -2.51
CA LEU A 59 -0.43 -12.07 -1.18
C LEU A 59 0.53 -12.94 -0.34
N PHE A 60 0.38 -14.27 -0.46
CA PHE A 60 1.27 -15.27 0.15
C PHE A 60 1.91 -16.13 -0.95
N ALA A 61 3.20 -16.40 -0.82
CA ALA A 61 4.01 -17.02 -1.87
C ALA A 61 3.49 -18.40 -2.35
N ASP A 62 2.89 -19.19 -1.45
CA ASP A 62 2.47 -20.57 -1.72
C ASP A 62 0.95 -20.72 -1.96
N THR A 63 0.23 -19.60 -2.12
CA THR A 63 -1.23 -19.60 -2.32
C THR A 63 -1.61 -19.34 -3.78
N SER A 64 -2.80 -19.80 -4.18
CA SER A 64 -3.38 -19.41 -5.46
C SER A 64 -3.50 -17.88 -5.54
N ALA A 65 -3.17 -17.29 -6.69
CA ALA A 65 -3.19 -15.85 -6.89
C ALA A 65 -4.61 -15.28 -6.89
N ALA A 66 -5.13 -15.00 -5.70
CA ALA A 66 -6.33 -14.20 -5.52
C ALA A 66 -5.95 -12.72 -5.66
N LEU A 67 -6.22 -12.16 -6.85
CA LEU A 67 -6.04 -10.73 -7.11
C LEU A 67 -6.80 -9.87 -6.08
N GLU A 68 -8.00 -10.31 -5.70
CA GLU A 68 -8.84 -9.60 -4.74
C GLU A 68 -8.18 -9.47 -3.36
N ASP A 69 -7.52 -10.52 -2.87
CA ASP A 69 -6.85 -10.51 -1.57
C ASP A 69 -5.68 -9.52 -1.55
N SER A 70 -4.91 -9.52 -2.64
CA SER A 70 -3.78 -8.60 -2.83
C SER A 70 -4.26 -7.15 -2.94
N LEU A 71 -5.40 -6.91 -3.61
CA LEU A 71 -6.03 -5.59 -3.68
C LEU A 71 -6.56 -5.13 -2.32
N ARG A 72 -7.19 -6.02 -1.54
CA ARG A 72 -7.65 -5.72 -0.17
C ARG A 72 -6.49 -5.37 0.74
N ALA A 73 -5.39 -6.11 0.66
CA ALA A 73 -4.15 -5.81 1.37
C ALA A 73 -3.54 -4.45 0.96
N ALA A 74 -3.46 -4.17 -0.34
CA ALA A 74 -2.95 -2.90 -0.85
C ALA A 74 -3.84 -1.72 -0.41
N ASP A 75 -5.16 -1.85 -0.48
CA ASP A 75 -6.08 -0.82 0.00
C ASP A 75 -5.93 -0.60 1.52
N ARG A 76 -5.79 -1.67 2.30
CA ARG A 76 -5.54 -1.57 3.73
C ARG A 76 -4.25 -0.82 4.05
N ALA A 77 -3.18 -1.09 3.31
CA ALA A 77 -1.93 -0.36 3.41
C ALA A 77 -2.10 1.12 3.01
N LEU A 78 -2.83 1.40 1.92
CA LEU A 78 -3.13 2.76 1.47
C LEU A 78 -3.89 3.57 2.53
N GLN A 79 -4.86 2.95 3.21
CA GLN A 79 -5.58 3.59 4.32
C GLN A 79 -4.64 3.98 5.46
N SER A 80 -3.69 3.09 5.82
CA SER A 80 -2.67 3.37 6.84
C SER A 80 -1.77 4.54 6.43
N ALA A 81 -1.33 4.57 5.16
CA ALA A 81 -0.54 5.67 4.61
C ALA A 81 -1.31 7.01 4.61
N ARG A 82 -2.61 7.01 4.30
CA ARG A 82 -3.43 8.23 4.36
C ARG A 82 -3.59 8.75 5.79
N ARG A 83 -3.76 7.84 6.76
CA ARG A 83 -3.90 8.18 8.19
C ARG A 83 -2.61 8.71 8.82
N SER A 84 -1.44 8.43 8.23
CA SER A 84 -0.15 8.95 8.72
C SER A 84 0.15 10.41 8.35
N GLY A 85 -0.82 11.12 7.76
CA GLY A 85 -0.68 12.51 7.33
C GLY A 85 -0.61 12.72 5.82
N GLN A 86 -0.98 11.70 5.02
CA GLN A 86 -0.87 11.68 3.55
C GLN A 86 0.60 11.78 3.07
N ASN A 87 0.81 11.94 1.76
CA ASN A 87 2.12 11.94 1.11
C ASN A 87 3.06 10.82 1.63
N ALA A 88 2.57 9.59 1.66
CA ALA A 88 3.26 8.47 2.29
C ALA A 88 2.95 7.15 1.58
N TRP A 89 3.77 6.14 1.83
CA TRP A 89 3.46 4.78 1.39
C TRP A 89 3.51 3.81 2.57
N ALA A 90 2.70 2.77 2.48
CA ALA A 90 2.77 1.63 3.38
C ALA A 90 2.69 0.33 2.58
N SER A 91 3.27 -0.74 3.12
CA SER A 91 3.26 -2.08 2.51
C SER A 91 2.77 -3.13 3.48
N LEU A 92 2.07 -4.11 2.93
CA LEU A 92 1.64 -5.32 3.63
C LEU A 92 2.08 -6.53 2.79
N TRP A 93 2.93 -7.38 3.37
CA TRP A 93 3.42 -8.61 2.76
C TRP A 93 2.94 -9.82 3.58
N GLY A 94 2.42 -10.83 2.91
CA GLY A 94 2.04 -12.07 3.56
C GLY A 94 3.26 -12.93 3.88
N GLU A 95 3.38 -13.38 5.13
CA GLU A 95 4.40 -14.34 5.53
C GLU A 95 3.83 -15.76 5.50
N ARG A 96 4.69 -16.76 5.27
CA ARG A 96 4.28 -18.18 5.22
C ARG A 96 3.50 -18.63 6.45
N ALA A 97 3.82 -18.10 7.63
CA ALA A 97 3.14 -18.44 8.88
C ALA A 97 1.67 -17.95 8.93
N GLY A 98 1.31 -16.95 8.12
CA GLY A 98 -0.03 -16.38 8.04
C GLY A 98 -0.91 -16.92 6.92
N GLN A 99 -0.38 -17.83 6.09
CA GLN A 99 -1.06 -18.28 4.84
C GLN A 99 -2.43 -18.93 5.08
N ASP A 100 -2.58 -19.62 6.22
CA ASP A 100 -3.78 -20.38 6.59
C ASP A 100 -4.71 -19.57 7.52
N VAL A 101 -4.36 -18.31 7.80
CA VAL A 101 -5.17 -17.41 8.63
C VAL A 101 -6.17 -16.66 7.76
N ASP A 102 -7.39 -16.52 8.27
CA ASP A 102 -8.43 -15.75 7.60
C ASP A 102 -7.97 -14.32 7.27
N LEU A 103 -8.08 -13.93 6.00
CA LEU A 103 -7.61 -12.63 5.52
C LEU A 103 -8.32 -11.47 6.21
N TYR A 104 -9.62 -11.60 6.50
CA TYR A 104 -10.35 -10.53 7.18
C TYR A 104 -9.81 -10.30 8.59
N ALA A 105 -9.46 -11.36 9.31
CA ALA A 105 -8.79 -11.25 10.61
C ALA A 105 -7.42 -10.57 10.49
N LEU A 106 -6.61 -10.94 9.49
CA LEU A 106 -5.29 -10.33 9.24
C LEU A 106 -5.39 -8.83 8.92
N LEU A 107 -6.36 -8.44 8.09
CA LEU A 107 -6.55 -7.04 7.69
C LEU A 107 -7.28 -6.21 8.75
N HIS A 108 -8.07 -6.86 9.63
CA HIS A 108 -8.72 -6.19 10.76
C HIS A 108 -7.67 -5.58 11.68
N ASP A 109 -6.70 -6.37 12.17
CA ASP A 109 -5.58 -5.89 12.98
C ASP A 109 -4.22 -6.33 12.40
N PRO A 110 -3.69 -5.56 11.43
CA PRO A 110 -2.39 -5.88 10.83
C PRO A 110 -1.24 -5.84 11.83
N ALA A 111 -1.35 -5.02 12.90
CA ALA A 111 -0.28 -4.90 13.89
C ALA A 111 -0.15 -6.17 14.73
N ASP A 112 -1.29 -6.74 15.18
CA ASP A 112 -1.30 -8.04 15.85
C ASP A 112 -0.81 -9.16 14.92
N ALA A 113 -1.26 -9.16 13.67
CA ALA A 113 -0.79 -10.12 12.67
C ALA A 113 0.73 -10.03 12.44
N MET A 114 1.31 -8.84 12.43
CA MET A 114 2.76 -8.65 12.36
C MET A 114 3.47 -9.15 13.62
N ALA A 115 2.93 -8.86 14.81
CA ALA A 115 3.50 -9.35 16.07
C ALA A 115 3.53 -10.88 16.15
N ARG A 116 2.58 -11.56 15.48
CA ARG A 116 2.54 -13.02 15.35
C ARG A 116 3.39 -13.58 14.20
N GLY A 117 4.02 -12.71 13.41
CA GLY A 117 4.83 -13.11 12.25
C GLY A 117 4.01 -13.57 11.04
N TRP A 118 2.73 -13.21 10.97
CA TRP A 118 1.84 -13.55 9.85
C TRP A 118 1.92 -12.55 8.70
N LEU A 119 2.27 -11.31 9.02
CA LEU A 119 2.44 -10.22 8.06
C LEU A 119 3.75 -9.48 8.30
N SER A 120 4.35 -9.02 7.21
CA SER A 120 5.41 -8.01 7.25
C SER A 120 4.84 -6.65 6.86
N LEU A 121 4.93 -5.68 7.77
CA LEU A 121 4.47 -4.32 7.54
C LEU A 121 5.66 -3.38 7.38
N SER A 122 5.55 -2.42 6.47
CA SER A 122 6.54 -1.34 6.36
C SER A 122 5.86 -0.05 5.91
N GLY A 123 6.57 1.06 6.02
CA GLY A 123 6.10 2.34 5.55
C GLY A 123 7.23 3.35 5.42
N SER A 124 6.98 4.46 4.73
CA SER A 124 7.94 5.57 4.60
C SER A 124 8.28 6.25 5.92
N ARG A 125 7.45 6.03 6.95
CA ARG A 125 7.53 6.53 8.32
C ARG A 125 6.78 5.56 9.24
N PRO A 126 6.78 5.73 10.57
CA PRO A 126 5.92 4.94 11.45
C PRO A 126 4.45 5.03 11.01
N MET A 127 3.84 3.87 10.73
CA MET A 127 2.49 3.78 10.17
C MET A 127 1.45 3.46 11.25
N PRO A 128 0.31 4.17 11.29
CA PRO A 128 -0.76 3.91 12.24
C PRO A 128 -1.60 2.70 11.80
N TRP A 129 -1.17 1.51 12.21
CA TRP A 129 -1.93 0.27 12.04
C TRP A 129 -3.01 0.16 13.12
N THR A 130 -4.13 0.82 12.87
CA THR A 130 -5.29 0.83 13.79
C THR A 130 -6.30 -0.21 13.35
N PRO A 131 -6.93 -0.97 14.28
CA PRO A 131 -7.96 -1.94 13.95
C PRO A 131 -9.07 -1.35 13.08
N ALA A 132 -9.59 -2.12 12.13
CA ALA A 132 -10.79 -1.71 11.40
C ALA A 132 -11.97 -1.62 12.38
N ARG A 133 -12.78 -0.57 12.31
CA ARG A 133 -14.02 -0.49 13.11
C ARG A 133 -15.07 -1.33 12.38
N TYR A 134 -15.67 -2.29 13.08
CA TYR A 134 -16.82 -3.09 12.62
C TYR A 134 -18.01 -2.22 12.24
#